data_AF-A0AAJ7PFJ0-F1
#
_entry.id   AF-A0AAJ7PFJ0-F1
#
_cell.length_a   1.000
_cell.length_b   1.000
_cell.length_c   1.000
_cell.angle_alpha   90.00
_cell.angle_beta   90.00
_cell.angle_gamma   90.00
#
_symmetry.space_group_name_H-M   'P 1'
#
loop_
_entity.id
_entity.type
_entity.pdbx_description
1 polymer ?
#
loop_
_entity_poly.entity_id
_entity_poly.type
_entity_poly.pdbx_seq_one_letter_code
_entity_poly.pdbx_strand_id
1 'polypeptide(L)'
;MARYCNISCQKQAWSGHKRECKCLRSLLPRIPTDSVRLAARLIFALLSTSKGSSEELYTLEEHESHLSSMPEQKKQGLSQLASMLDLYLQQEVLGLAQEMTSALPPSCQEPLSLIAKVTCNCFTISDGELQEIGVGLYPSLSLLNHDCRPNCVMVFEGTKLQLRAVRDINPEEELTISYIETLSLTEDRRRQLEDQYHFMCHCQHCDSQDKDELMLSGDEASWSLLKEALPRLEGQKAESDWQALLESCSHLLSTIGANVPDDNLYKLRITDVALDASIHLGLWEEAVKYGERTLPVYRQYYPDPHPVHGVQLMRIGKLQHYLERIEDALDTFKQAYQIIKLTHGDSHPLTTDLLMKMEECRAEMDQQSSIARRHLSRTP
;
A
#
# COMPACT_ATOMS: atom_id res chain seq x y z
N MET A 1 -21.59 8.95 2.84
CA MET A 1 -22.08 8.49 4.16
C MET A 1 -20.88 7.91 4.91
N ALA A 2 -20.57 8.41 6.11
CA ALA A 2 -19.49 7.84 6.93
C ALA A 2 -19.97 6.52 7.55
N ARG A 3 -19.08 5.52 7.59
CA ARG A 3 -19.35 4.19 8.18
C ARG A 3 -18.35 3.93 9.29
N TYR A 4 -18.78 3.18 10.30
CA TYR A 4 -17.97 2.90 11.49
C TYR A 4 -18.11 1.45 11.88
N CYS A 5 -17.01 0.90 12.42
CA CYS A 5 -16.95 -0.47 12.92
C CYS A 5 -17.98 -0.73 14.04
N ASN A 6 -18.16 0.26 14.92
CA ASN A 6 -19.07 0.25 16.07
C ASN A 6 -19.29 1.67 16.60
N ILE A 7 -20.11 1.79 17.65
CA ILE A 7 -20.44 3.08 18.29
C ILE A 7 -19.20 3.75 18.93
N SER A 8 -18.22 2.97 19.38
CA SER A 8 -16.97 3.53 19.93
C SER A 8 -16.17 4.24 18.84
N CYS A 9 -15.94 3.57 17.70
CA CYS A 9 -15.34 4.16 16.48
C CYS A 9 -16.08 5.46 16.09
N GLN A 10 -17.42 5.45 16.08
CA GLN A 10 -18.22 6.63 15.72
C GLN A 10 -18.03 7.80 16.69
N LYS A 11 -18.07 7.53 18.00
CA LYS A 11 -17.90 8.57 19.03
C LYS A 11 -16.51 9.20 18.98
N GLN A 12 -15.47 8.40 18.82
CA GLN A 12 -14.09 8.88 18.72
C GLN A 12 -13.86 9.74 17.47
N ALA A 13 -14.44 9.33 16.33
CA ALA A 13 -14.30 10.07 15.07
C ALA A 13 -15.12 11.37 15.00
N TRP A 14 -16.07 11.59 15.93
CA TRP A 14 -17.03 12.68 15.82
C TRP A 14 -16.38 14.07 15.85
N SER A 15 -15.32 14.27 16.65
CA SER A 15 -14.61 15.57 16.70
C SER A 15 -14.05 15.96 15.32
N GLY A 16 -13.41 15.03 14.61
CA GLY A 16 -12.87 15.25 13.27
C GLY A 16 -13.93 15.20 12.15
N HIS A 17 -15.06 14.53 12.38
CA HIS A 17 -16.11 14.36 11.36
C HIS A 17 -17.23 15.42 11.43
N LYS A 18 -17.49 16.04 12.59
CA LYS A 18 -18.67 16.88 12.83
C LYS A 18 -18.88 17.98 11.78
N ARG A 19 -17.82 18.71 11.42
CA ARG A 19 -17.85 19.77 10.39
C ARG A 19 -18.06 19.17 9.00
N GLU A 20 -17.25 18.17 8.66
CA GLU A 20 -17.30 17.44 7.39
C GLU A 20 -18.69 16.81 7.12
N CYS A 21 -19.37 16.32 8.17
CA CYS A 21 -20.68 15.65 8.05
C CYS A 21 -21.72 16.54 7.36
N LYS A 22 -21.72 17.84 7.64
CA LYS A 22 -22.66 18.80 7.04
C LYS A 22 -22.32 19.04 5.56
N CYS A 23 -21.03 19.25 5.26
CA CYS A 23 -20.52 19.41 3.89
C CYS A 23 -20.82 18.20 3.01
N LEU A 24 -20.63 16.98 3.54
CA LEU A 24 -20.95 15.75 2.81
C LEU A 24 -22.45 15.67 2.52
N ARG A 25 -23.29 15.97 3.52
CA ARG A 25 -24.75 15.89 3.37
C ARG A 25 -25.28 16.80 2.25
N SER A 26 -24.71 17.98 2.05
CA SER A 26 -25.15 18.91 1.01
C SER A 26 -24.76 18.51 -0.41
N LEU A 27 -23.72 17.69 -0.57
CA LEU A 27 -23.24 17.25 -1.90
C LEU A 27 -23.81 15.91 -2.35
N LEU A 28 -24.39 15.12 -1.44
CA LEU A 28 -24.93 13.80 -1.79
C LEU A 28 -25.96 13.89 -2.94
N PRO A 29 -25.90 12.94 -3.90
CA PRO A 29 -25.12 11.69 -3.88
C PRO A 29 -23.66 11.83 -4.36
N ARG A 30 -23.18 13.03 -4.71
CA ARG A 30 -21.80 13.25 -5.16
C ARG A 30 -20.85 13.23 -3.95
N ILE A 31 -19.70 12.59 -4.12
CA ILE A 31 -18.65 12.47 -3.10
C ILE A 31 -17.39 13.17 -3.66
N PRO A 32 -16.79 14.13 -2.95
CA PRO A 32 -15.54 14.74 -3.37
C PRO A 32 -14.38 13.73 -3.39
N THR A 33 -13.33 14.02 -4.16
CA THR A 33 -12.11 13.21 -4.18
C THR A 33 -11.44 13.16 -2.81
N ASP A 34 -10.61 12.15 -2.57
CA ASP A 34 -9.93 11.97 -1.29
C ASP A 34 -9.00 13.14 -0.94
N SER A 35 -8.31 13.70 -1.94
CA SER A 35 -7.48 14.90 -1.79
C SER A 35 -8.29 16.12 -1.30
N VAL A 36 -9.48 16.35 -1.86
CA VAL A 36 -10.37 17.44 -1.44
C VAL A 36 -10.88 17.22 -0.02
N ARG A 37 -11.25 15.97 0.32
CA ARG A 37 -11.71 15.64 1.68
C ARG A 37 -10.60 15.76 2.71
N LEU A 38 -9.37 15.34 2.37
CA LEU A 38 -8.19 15.45 3.21
C LEU A 38 -7.83 16.92 3.46
N ALA A 39 -7.80 17.76 2.41
CA ALA A 39 -7.56 19.19 2.53
C ALA A 39 -8.61 19.88 3.43
N ALA A 40 -9.89 19.56 3.25
CA ALA A 40 -10.96 20.10 4.11
C ALA A 40 -10.79 19.67 5.57
N ARG A 41 -10.46 18.39 5.83
CA ARG A 41 -10.20 17.88 7.18
C ARG A 41 -9.00 18.56 7.83
N LEU A 42 -7.95 18.86 7.06
CA LEU A 42 -6.79 19.61 7.54
C LEU A 42 -7.17 21.02 7.98
N ILE A 43 -7.96 21.74 7.19
CA ILE A 43 -8.48 23.06 7.56
C ILE A 43 -9.30 22.98 8.86
N PHE A 44 -10.19 21.99 8.97
CA PHE A 44 -11.01 21.79 10.17
C PHE A 44 -10.18 21.43 11.41
N ALA A 45 -9.11 20.65 11.25
CA ALA A 45 -8.18 20.31 12.32
C ALA A 45 -7.47 21.57 12.83
N LEU A 46 -6.91 22.39 11.92
CA LEU A 46 -6.21 23.63 12.25
C LEU A 46 -7.11 24.65 12.96
N LEU A 47 -8.39 24.73 12.59
CA LEU A 47 -9.39 25.57 13.28
C LEU A 47 -9.72 25.09 14.70
N SER A 48 -9.49 23.81 15.00
CA SER A 48 -9.91 23.19 16.26
C SER A 48 -8.77 23.05 17.26
N THR A 49 -7.51 23.13 16.82
CA THR A 49 -6.32 23.06 17.67
C THR A 49 -6.00 24.40 18.32
N SER A 50 -6.00 24.46 19.67
CA SER A 50 -5.24 25.48 20.40
C SER A 50 -3.76 25.24 20.13
N LYS A 51 -2.99 26.26 19.73
CA LYS A 51 -1.53 26.24 19.48
C LYS A 51 -0.76 25.69 20.70
N GLY A 52 -0.75 24.38 20.88
CA GLY A 52 0.07 23.64 21.83
C GLY A 52 1.27 23.09 21.08
N SER A 53 2.43 23.12 21.73
CA SER A 53 3.75 22.77 21.16
C SER A 53 3.70 21.47 20.36
N SER A 54 3.82 21.53 19.05
CA SER A 54 4.08 20.34 18.25
C SER A 54 5.60 20.13 18.23
N GLU A 55 6.04 18.95 18.66
CA GLU A 55 7.40 18.43 18.41
C GLU A 55 7.52 18.00 16.93
N GLU A 56 6.81 18.66 16.02
CA GLU A 56 6.85 18.34 14.59
C GLU A 56 8.16 18.86 14.00
N LEU A 57 8.87 17.98 13.29
CA LEU A 57 10.11 18.31 12.60
C LEU A 57 9.88 19.11 11.31
N TYR A 58 8.64 19.16 10.84
CA TYR A 58 8.26 19.77 9.57
C TYR A 58 6.81 20.23 9.63
N THR A 59 6.56 21.45 9.19
CA THR A 59 5.25 22.09 9.26
C THR A 59 4.53 22.08 7.92
N LEU A 60 3.22 22.32 7.96
CA LEU A 60 2.40 22.48 6.74
C LEU A 60 2.87 23.64 5.85
N GLU A 61 3.46 24.68 6.44
CA GLU A 61 4.01 25.81 5.69
C GLU A 61 5.23 25.41 4.87
N GLU A 62 6.04 24.49 5.38
CA GLU A 62 7.29 24.05 4.74
C GLU A 62 7.05 22.97 3.68
N HIS A 63 5.93 22.25 3.70
CA HIS A 63 5.60 21.25 2.69
C HIS A 63 5.76 21.76 1.25
N GLU A 64 6.43 20.95 0.43
CA GLU A 64 6.67 21.24 -0.98
C GLU A 64 5.36 21.13 -1.78
N SER A 65 5.18 22.06 -2.72
CA SER A 65 4.00 22.12 -3.60
C SER A 65 4.33 21.83 -5.06
N HIS A 66 5.61 21.95 -5.44
CA HIS A 66 6.11 21.88 -6.81
C HIS A 66 5.40 22.80 -7.82
N LEU A 67 4.61 23.78 -7.37
CA LEU A 67 3.86 24.67 -8.26
C LEU A 67 4.77 25.46 -9.22
N SER A 68 6.01 25.74 -8.83
CA SER A 68 6.97 26.43 -9.69
C SER A 68 7.43 25.58 -10.88
N SER A 69 7.64 24.28 -10.70
CA SER A 69 8.10 23.33 -11.72
C SER A 69 6.97 22.59 -12.44
N MET A 70 5.73 22.67 -11.93
CA MET A 70 4.60 21.91 -12.44
C MET A 70 4.12 22.38 -13.83
N PRO A 71 3.86 21.45 -14.77
CA PRO A 71 3.27 21.75 -16.07
C PRO A 71 1.87 22.40 -15.96
N GLU A 72 1.56 23.30 -16.88
CA GLU A 72 0.29 24.07 -16.85
C GLU A 72 -0.96 23.18 -16.89
N GLN A 73 -0.93 22.09 -17.66
CA GLN A 73 -2.03 21.12 -17.70
C GLN A 73 -2.32 20.50 -16.32
N LYS A 74 -1.27 20.21 -15.53
CA LYS A 74 -1.44 19.68 -14.17
C LYS A 74 -1.95 20.76 -13.22
N LYS A 75 -1.46 22.00 -13.34
CA LYS A 75 -1.99 23.14 -12.58
C LYS A 75 -3.49 23.34 -12.81
N GLN A 76 -3.96 23.18 -14.05
CA GLN A 76 -5.39 23.23 -14.37
C GLN A 76 -6.18 22.13 -13.65
N GLY A 77 -5.65 20.89 -13.62
CA GLY A 77 -6.24 19.80 -12.84
C GLY A 77 -6.33 20.12 -11.34
N LEU A 78 -5.26 20.65 -10.75
CA LEU A 78 -5.27 21.08 -9.34
C LEU A 78 -6.22 22.25 -9.10
N SER A 79 -6.40 23.15 -10.06
CA SER A 79 -7.35 24.28 -9.98
C SER A 79 -8.80 23.80 -9.96
N GLN A 80 -9.10 22.69 -10.65
CA GLN A 80 -10.42 22.04 -10.56
C GLN A 80 -10.64 21.43 -9.17
N LEU A 81 -9.63 20.75 -8.61
CA LEU A 81 -9.69 20.24 -7.24
C LEU A 81 -9.87 21.37 -6.21
N ALA A 82 -9.15 22.48 -6.36
CA ALA A 82 -9.27 23.67 -5.54
C ALA A 82 -10.69 24.27 -5.60
N SER A 83 -11.27 24.38 -6.79
CA SER A 83 -12.66 24.83 -6.96
C SER A 83 -13.66 23.89 -6.29
N MET A 84 -13.41 22.57 -6.33
CA MET A 84 -14.23 21.58 -5.62
C MET A 84 -14.07 21.70 -4.09
N LEU A 85 -12.87 22.02 -3.60
CA LEU A 85 -12.63 22.29 -2.18
C LEU A 85 -13.45 23.49 -1.71
N ASP A 86 -13.44 24.59 -2.46
CA ASP A 86 -14.25 25.77 -2.14
C ASP A 86 -15.73 25.43 -2.09
N LEU A 87 -16.26 24.75 -3.11
CA LEU A 87 -17.65 24.28 -3.16
C LEU A 87 -18.01 23.39 -1.96
N TYR A 88 -17.10 22.48 -1.59
CA TYR A 88 -17.30 21.55 -0.49
C TYR A 88 -17.34 22.26 0.87
N LEU A 89 -16.54 23.32 1.04
CA LEU A 89 -16.46 24.09 2.28
C LEU A 89 -17.58 25.13 2.42
N GLN A 90 -18.31 25.49 1.36
CA GLN A 90 -19.35 26.56 1.36
C GLN A 90 -20.33 26.49 2.55
N GLN A 91 -20.75 25.30 2.96
CA GLN A 91 -21.71 25.13 4.07
C GLN A 91 -21.16 25.54 5.44
N GLU A 92 -19.85 25.52 5.63
CA GLU A 92 -19.18 25.95 6.86
C GLU A 92 -18.52 27.33 6.71
N VAL A 93 -18.10 27.72 5.48
CA VAL A 93 -17.40 28.99 5.18
C VAL A 93 -18.26 30.23 5.42
N LEU A 94 -19.58 30.15 5.23
CA LEU A 94 -20.50 31.30 5.38
C LEU A 94 -20.48 31.99 6.76
N GLY A 95 -19.83 31.39 7.77
CA GLY A 95 -19.56 32.04 9.07
C GLY A 95 -18.09 32.01 9.52
N LEU A 96 -17.16 31.50 8.72
CA LEU A 96 -15.80 31.15 9.16
C LEU A 96 -14.68 31.62 8.21
N ALA A 97 -14.98 32.33 7.13
CA ALA A 97 -13.97 32.75 6.15
C ALA A 97 -12.76 33.44 6.81
N GLN A 98 -12.99 34.37 7.74
CA GLN A 98 -11.93 35.09 8.44
C GLN A 98 -11.15 34.21 9.44
N GLU A 99 -11.81 33.26 10.09
CA GLU A 99 -11.16 32.28 10.98
C GLU A 99 -10.32 31.28 10.19
N MET A 100 -10.79 30.86 9.01
CA MET A 100 -10.07 29.97 8.10
C MET A 100 -8.81 30.62 7.55
N THR A 101 -8.89 31.86 7.10
CA THR A 101 -7.72 32.60 6.60
C THR A 101 -6.68 32.80 7.70
N SER A 102 -7.10 33.00 8.96
CA SER A 102 -6.17 33.21 10.08
C SER A 102 -5.60 31.92 10.69
N ALA A 103 -6.29 30.78 10.55
CA ALA A 103 -5.83 29.49 11.03
C ALA A 103 -4.84 28.81 10.07
N LEU A 104 -4.95 29.07 8.77
CA LEU A 104 -4.04 28.52 7.77
C LEU A 104 -2.72 29.30 7.70
N PRO A 105 -1.58 28.61 7.55
CA PRO A 105 -0.32 29.26 7.23
C PRO A 105 -0.44 30.08 5.94
N PRO A 106 0.29 31.21 5.79
CA PRO A 106 0.21 32.08 4.61
C PRO A 106 0.33 31.34 3.28
N SER A 107 1.29 30.40 3.15
CA SER A 107 1.48 29.62 1.92
C SER A 107 0.35 28.63 1.61
N CYS A 108 -0.59 28.42 2.54
CA CYS A 108 -1.71 27.49 2.41
C CYS A 108 -3.08 28.20 2.33
N GLN A 109 -3.10 29.54 2.35
CA GLN A 109 -4.36 30.31 2.27
C GLN A 109 -5.00 30.23 0.89
N GLU A 110 -4.20 30.10 -0.17
CA GLU A 110 -4.68 29.85 -1.52
C GLU A 110 -5.06 28.37 -1.70
N PRO A 111 -6.33 28.04 -2.06
CA PRO A 111 -6.78 26.66 -2.19
C PRO A 111 -5.95 25.82 -3.16
N LEU A 112 -5.45 26.41 -4.25
CA LEU A 112 -4.57 25.75 -5.21
C LEU A 112 -3.25 25.30 -4.56
N SER A 113 -2.65 26.16 -3.73
CA SER A 113 -1.40 25.87 -3.03
C SER A 113 -1.59 24.77 -1.99
N LEU A 114 -2.67 24.86 -1.20
CA LEU A 114 -3.01 23.82 -0.24
C LEU A 114 -3.23 22.46 -0.91
N ILE A 115 -4.01 22.43 -2.00
CA ILE A 115 -4.23 21.20 -2.76
C ILE A 115 -2.92 20.65 -3.31
N ALA A 116 -2.05 21.48 -3.88
CA ALA A 116 -0.76 21.04 -4.39
C ALA A 116 0.10 20.40 -3.30
N LYS A 117 0.19 21.03 -2.13
CA LYS A 117 0.90 20.45 -0.97
C LYS A 117 0.28 19.13 -0.51
N VAL A 118 -1.04 19.06 -0.40
CA VAL A 118 -1.73 17.81 -0.01
C VAL A 118 -1.45 16.70 -1.01
N THR A 119 -1.52 16.97 -2.31
CA THR A 119 -1.30 15.95 -3.35
C THR A 119 0.15 15.46 -3.42
N CYS A 120 1.13 16.32 -3.11
CA CYS A 120 2.53 15.93 -3.14
C CYS A 120 3.01 15.26 -1.85
N ASN A 121 2.32 15.45 -0.72
CA ASN A 121 2.81 15.04 0.59
C ASN A 121 1.89 14.06 1.32
N CYS A 122 0.74 13.69 0.74
CA CYS A 122 -0.14 12.69 1.35
C CYS A 122 0.44 11.28 1.22
N PHE A 123 0.20 10.48 2.25
CA PHE A 123 0.58 9.08 2.32
C PHE A 123 -0.66 8.20 2.16
N THR A 124 -0.56 7.18 1.33
CA THR A 124 -1.51 6.08 1.32
C THR A 124 -1.37 5.29 2.62
N ILE A 125 -2.46 5.22 3.38
CA ILE A 125 -2.57 4.42 4.60
C ILE A 125 -2.97 3.02 4.19
N SER A 126 -2.22 2.03 4.64
CA SER A 126 -2.53 0.62 4.41
C SER A 126 -2.91 -0.10 5.71
N ASP A 127 -3.55 -1.26 5.59
CA ASP A 127 -3.70 -2.19 6.69
C ASP A 127 -2.43 -3.07 6.86
N GLY A 128 -2.48 -4.02 7.81
CA GLY A 128 -1.37 -4.91 8.08
C GLY A 128 -1.01 -5.85 6.91
N GLU A 129 -1.91 -6.06 5.95
CA GLU A 129 -1.64 -6.86 4.74
C GLU A 129 -1.33 -5.96 3.54
N LEU A 130 -0.96 -4.71 3.80
CA LEU A 130 -0.59 -3.68 2.82
C LEU A 130 -1.72 -3.28 1.86
N GLN A 131 -2.97 -3.58 2.19
CA GLN A 131 -4.11 -3.12 1.38
C GLN A 131 -4.37 -1.65 1.66
N GLU A 132 -4.53 -0.86 0.60
CA GLU A 132 -4.79 0.58 0.70
C GLU A 132 -6.20 0.83 1.29
N ILE A 133 -6.28 1.55 2.40
CA ILE A 133 -7.53 1.82 3.14
C ILE A 133 -7.84 3.31 3.30
N GLY A 134 -6.91 4.20 2.95
CA GLY A 134 -7.15 5.63 3.00
C GLY A 134 -5.92 6.47 2.68
N VAL A 135 -6.04 7.79 2.90
CA VAL A 135 -4.95 8.75 2.74
C VAL A 135 -4.82 9.65 3.97
N GLY A 136 -3.60 10.03 4.31
CA GLY A 136 -3.31 10.91 5.44
C GLY A 136 -2.13 11.83 5.18
N LEU A 137 -1.99 12.88 5.99
CA LEU A 137 -0.83 13.78 5.97
C LEU A 137 -0.06 13.60 7.27
N TYR A 138 1.24 13.33 7.17
CA TYR A 138 2.13 13.11 8.31
C TYR A 138 3.32 14.07 8.19
N PRO A 139 3.19 15.32 8.68
CA PRO A 139 4.10 16.41 8.32
C PRO A 139 5.58 16.09 8.46
N SER A 140 6.00 15.61 9.64
CA SER A 140 7.41 15.27 9.90
C SER A 140 7.96 14.16 9.00
N LEU A 141 7.11 13.27 8.49
CA LEU A 141 7.54 12.16 7.63
C LEU A 141 7.58 12.55 6.14
N SER A 142 6.96 13.67 5.76
CA SER A 142 7.13 14.25 4.42
C SER A 142 8.54 14.81 4.17
N LEU A 143 9.41 14.85 5.19
CA LEU A 143 10.83 15.17 5.04
C LEU A 143 11.64 14.06 4.36
N LEU A 144 11.17 12.81 4.43
CA LEU A 144 11.93 11.65 3.97
C LEU A 144 11.91 11.61 2.45
N ASN A 145 13.08 11.65 1.82
CA ASN A 145 13.20 11.57 0.37
C ASN A 145 12.99 10.14 -0.16
N HIS A 146 12.79 10.07 -1.47
CA HIS A 146 12.59 8.81 -2.17
C HIS A 146 13.90 8.08 -2.51
N ASP A 147 13.91 6.76 -2.31
CA ASP A 147 14.82 5.84 -3.01
C ASP A 147 14.03 4.58 -3.42
N CYS A 148 14.32 4.01 -4.60
CA CYS A 148 13.71 2.75 -5.05
C CYS A 148 14.25 1.52 -4.28
N ARG A 149 15.34 1.67 -3.53
CA ARG A 149 15.88 0.71 -2.55
C ARG A 149 16.16 1.43 -1.23
N PRO A 150 15.09 1.81 -0.50
CA PRO A 150 15.20 2.66 0.66
C PRO A 150 15.89 1.97 1.84
N ASN A 151 16.37 2.77 2.80
CA ASN A 151 16.88 2.26 4.08
C ASN A 151 15.82 2.21 5.19
N CYS A 152 14.67 2.83 4.97
CA CYS A 152 13.52 2.77 5.85
C CYS A 152 12.27 2.25 5.13
N VAL A 153 11.34 1.69 5.91
CA VAL A 153 9.98 1.37 5.48
C VAL A 153 8.96 2.03 6.39
N MET A 154 7.77 2.25 5.84
CA MET A 154 6.61 2.76 6.57
C MET A 154 5.61 1.63 6.77
N VAL A 155 5.13 1.49 8.00
CA VAL A 155 4.07 0.55 8.36
C VAL A 155 3.02 1.26 9.17
N PHE A 156 1.76 0.92 8.94
CA PHE A 156 0.62 1.54 9.60
C PHE A 156 -0.02 0.60 10.62
N GLU A 157 -0.26 1.14 11.82
CA GLU A 157 -1.14 0.54 12.82
C GLU A 157 -2.40 1.43 12.94
N GLY A 158 -3.43 1.08 12.17
CA GLY A 158 -4.57 1.97 11.95
C GLY A 158 -4.12 3.26 11.25
N THR A 159 -4.26 4.41 11.91
CA THR A 159 -3.79 5.72 11.38
C THR A 159 -2.45 6.16 11.98
N LYS A 160 -1.75 5.28 12.70
CA LYS A 160 -0.42 5.58 13.25
C LYS A 160 0.63 5.05 12.29
N LEU A 161 1.43 5.95 11.71
CA LEU A 161 2.56 5.60 10.88
C LEU A 161 3.79 5.31 11.76
N GLN A 162 4.45 4.18 11.52
CA GLN A 162 5.74 3.82 12.09
C GLN A 162 6.80 3.81 10.99
N LEU A 163 7.86 4.61 11.16
CA LEU A 163 9.06 4.55 10.33
C LEU A 163 10.06 3.59 10.96
N ARG A 164 10.57 2.63 10.18
CA ARG A 164 11.54 1.64 10.68
C ARG A 164 12.70 1.48 9.71
N ALA A 165 13.92 1.44 10.24
CA ALA A 165 15.09 1.06 9.46
C ALA A 165 15.02 -0.43 9.08
N VAL A 166 15.38 -0.74 7.83
CA VAL A 166 15.41 -2.10 7.27
C VAL A 166 16.81 -2.59 6.93
N ARG A 167 17.81 -1.75 7.17
CA ARG A 167 19.23 -2.07 7.12
C ARG A 167 19.99 -1.19 8.10
N ASP A 168 21.26 -1.50 8.31
CA ASP A 168 22.14 -0.60 9.05
C ASP A 168 22.25 0.75 8.33
N ILE A 169 22.23 1.83 9.11
CA ILE A 169 22.27 3.22 8.64
C ILE A 169 23.44 3.89 9.35
N ASN A 170 24.38 4.42 8.56
CA ASN A 170 25.53 5.11 9.12
C ASN A 170 25.12 6.49 9.65
N PRO A 171 25.85 7.05 10.63
CA PRO A 171 25.68 8.46 10.99
C PRO A 171 25.77 9.35 9.74
N GLU A 172 24.89 10.35 9.65
CA GLU A 172 24.78 11.30 8.53
C GLU A 172 24.26 10.69 7.20
N GLU A 173 23.99 9.39 7.14
CA GLU A 173 23.29 8.78 6.01
C GLU A 173 21.83 9.25 5.98
N GLU A 174 21.38 9.70 4.80
CA GLU A 174 20.01 10.18 4.60
C GLU A 174 19.01 9.06 4.80
N LEU A 175 17.91 9.34 5.52
CA LEU A 175 16.80 8.41 5.67
C LEU A 175 15.87 8.52 4.46
N THR A 176 15.68 7.40 3.76
CA THR A 176 14.84 7.33 2.56
C THR A 176 13.76 6.27 2.68
N ILE A 177 12.65 6.49 1.96
CA ILE A 177 11.52 5.58 1.83
C ILE A 177 11.18 5.39 0.35
N SER A 178 10.43 4.34 -0.01
CA SER A 178 9.84 4.27 -1.34
C SER A 178 8.50 5.01 -1.35
N TYR A 179 8.27 5.83 -2.38
CA TYR A 179 7.01 6.56 -2.58
C TYR A 179 6.02 5.79 -3.47
N ILE A 180 6.53 4.77 -4.15
CA ILE A 180 5.85 4.03 -5.22
C ILE A 180 6.08 2.54 -5.04
N GLU A 181 5.27 1.75 -5.74
CA GLU A 181 5.55 0.33 -5.95
C GLU A 181 6.79 0.17 -6.84
N THR A 182 7.76 -0.64 -6.39
CA THR A 182 9.07 -0.80 -7.05
C THR A 182 9.10 -1.98 -8.01
N LEU A 183 8.13 -2.90 -7.98
CA LEU A 183 7.96 -3.97 -8.96
C LEU A 183 7.40 -3.44 -10.28
N SER A 184 8.20 -2.62 -10.95
CA SER A 184 7.91 -1.96 -12.22
C SER A 184 9.22 -1.62 -12.93
N LEU A 185 9.17 -1.39 -14.24
CA LEU A 185 10.35 -1.00 -15.03
C LEU A 185 10.88 0.35 -14.59
N THR A 186 12.18 0.60 -14.80
CA THR A 186 12.82 1.86 -14.40
C THR A 186 12.19 3.07 -15.08
N GLU A 187 11.83 2.94 -16.36
CA GLU A 187 11.13 4.00 -17.08
C GLU A 187 9.77 4.32 -16.45
N ASP A 188 8.99 3.30 -16.11
CA ASP A 188 7.66 3.48 -15.51
C ASP A 188 7.76 4.06 -14.09
N ARG A 189 8.74 3.64 -13.29
CA ARG A 189 9.03 4.25 -11.97
C ARG A 189 9.40 5.73 -12.11
N ARG A 190 10.31 6.09 -13.02
CA ARG A 190 10.70 7.48 -13.26
C ARG A 190 9.52 8.31 -13.76
N ARG A 191 8.70 7.77 -14.66
CA ARG A 191 7.49 8.45 -15.16
C ARG A 191 6.52 8.73 -14.01
N GLN A 192 6.24 7.74 -13.14
CA GLN A 192 5.35 7.93 -11.99
C GLN A 192 5.89 8.99 -11.01
N LEU A 193 7.19 8.95 -10.71
CA LEU A 193 7.82 9.91 -9.80
C LEU A 193 7.84 11.33 -10.38
N GLU A 194 8.18 11.47 -11.66
CA GLU A 194 8.11 12.75 -12.36
C GLU A 194 6.66 13.25 -12.41
N ASP A 195 5.70 12.33 -12.58
CA ASP A 195 4.32 12.70 -12.73
C ASP A 195 3.69 13.23 -11.44
N GLN A 196 4.00 12.60 -10.31
CA GLN A 196 3.40 12.90 -9.01
C GLN A 196 4.26 13.82 -8.13
N TYR A 197 5.58 13.68 -8.21
CA TYR A 197 6.55 14.35 -7.32
C TYR A 197 7.54 15.25 -8.07
N HIS A 198 7.41 15.38 -9.39
CA HIS A 198 8.12 16.38 -10.19
C HIS A 198 9.66 16.31 -10.12
N PHE A 199 10.21 15.11 -9.92
CA PHE A 199 11.64 14.86 -9.97
C PHE A 199 11.96 13.58 -10.75
N MET A 200 13.19 13.50 -11.27
CA MET A 200 13.73 12.28 -11.88
C MET A 200 14.59 11.54 -10.86
N CYS A 201 14.31 10.25 -10.65
CA CYS A 201 15.08 9.43 -9.71
C CYS A 201 16.43 8.99 -10.30
N HIS A 202 17.48 9.22 -9.53
CA HIS A 202 18.88 8.85 -9.80
C HIS A 202 19.46 7.91 -8.73
N CYS A 203 18.61 7.13 -8.05
CA CYS A 203 19.11 6.10 -7.14
C CYS A 203 19.89 5.03 -7.93
N GLN A 204 20.76 4.29 -7.24
CA GLN A 204 21.57 3.23 -7.84
C GLN A 204 20.71 2.22 -8.64
N HIS A 205 19.50 1.92 -8.17
CA HIS A 205 18.62 0.98 -8.84
C HIS A 205 18.10 1.51 -10.20
N CYS A 206 17.77 2.80 -10.29
CA CYS A 206 17.33 3.43 -11.54
C CYS A 206 18.49 3.71 -12.50
N ASP A 207 19.68 4.01 -11.99
CA ASP A 207 20.82 4.30 -12.84
C ASP A 207 21.46 3.03 -13.42
N SER A 208 21.43 1.91 -12.69
CA SER A 208 21.92 0.61 -13.17
C SER A 208 20.95 -0.09 -14.14
N GLN A 209 19.64 0.02 -13.91
CA GLN A 209 18.59 -0.70 -14.66
C GLN A 209 18.74 -2.24 -14.62
N ASP A 210 19.53 -2.79 -13.68
CA ASP A 210 19.95 -4.20 -13.65
C ASP A 210 18.79 -5.23 -13.58
N LYS A 211 17.59 -4.81 -13.16
CA LYS A 211 16.43 -5.71 -13.06
C LYS A 211 15.51 -5.63 -14.26
N ASP A 212 15.61 -4.61 -15.11
CA ASP A 212 14.69 -4.40 -16.22
C ASP A 212 14.84 -5.51 -17.28
N GLU A 213 16.06 -5.96 -17.55
CA GLU A 213 16.33 -7.09 -18.47
C GLU A 213 15.66 -8.38 -17.96
N LEU A 214 15.76 -8.67 -16.67
CA LEU A 214 15.12 -9.83 -16.07
C LEU A 214 13.59 -9.71 -16.08
N MET A 215 13.06 -8.52 -15.77
CA MET A 215 11.62 -8.23 -15.80
C MET A 215 11.02 -8.42 -17.20
N LEU A 216 11.82 -8.22 -18.25
CA LEU A 216 11.45 -8.41 -19.66
C LEU A 216 11.99 -9.72 -20.25
N SER A 217 12.42 -10.67 -19.41
CA SER A 217 12.93 -11.96 -19.86
C SER A 217 11.86 -12.78 -20.60
N GLY A 218 12.31 -13.58 -21.56
CA GLY A 218 11.44 -14.37 -22.45
C GLY A 218 11.17 -13.71 -23.79
N ASP A 219 10.30 -14.32 -24.58
CA ASP A 219 9.93 -13.84 -25.91
C ASP A 219 9.08 -12.54 -25.84
N GLU A 220 9.54 -11.49 -26.53
CA GLU A 220 8.91 -10.16 -26.52
C GLU A 220 7.48 -10.15 -27.04
N ALA A 221 7.20 -10.90 -28.12
CA ALA A 221 5.86 -11.00 -28.66
C ALA A 221 4.91 -11.64 -27.63
N SER A 222 5.38 -12.64 -26.89
CA SER A 222 4.62 -13.32 -25.87
C SER A 222 4.35 -12.44 -24.65
N TRP A 223 5.39 -11.83 -24.03
CA TRP A 223 5.15 -11.00 -22.85
C TRP A 223 4.42 -9.68 -23.17
N SER A 224 4.52 -9.17 -24.39
CA SER A 224 3.75 -7.98 -24.81
C SER A 224 2.25 -8.23 -24.77
N LEU A 225 1.80 -9.43 -25.17
CA LEU A 225 0.39 -9.80 -25.06
C LEU A 225 -0.08 -9.91 -23.60
N LEU A 226 0.81 -10.36 -22.69
CA LEU A 226 0.53 -10.36 -21.25
C LEU A 226 0.37 -8.93 -20.72
N LYS A 227 1.27 -8.01 -21.12
CA LYS A 227 1.19 -6.59 -20.79
C LYS A 227 -0.12 -5.95 -21.25
N GLU A 228 -0.51 -6.19 -22.51
CA GLU A 228 -1.75 -5.65 -23.09
C GLU A 228 -3.02 -6.17 -22.40
N ALA A 229 -2.98 -7.37 -21.84
CA ALA A 229 -4.11 -7.95 -21.12
C ALA A 229 -4.33 -7.34 -19.73
N LEU A 230 -3.29 -6.80 -19.07
CA LEU A 230 -3.36 -6.35 -17.67
C LEU A 230 -4.46 -5.33 -17.40
N PRO A 231 -4.65 -4.24 -18.18
CA PRO A 231 -5.71 -3.27 -17.91
C PRO A 231 -7.12 -3.88 -17.90
N ARG A 232 -7.35 -4.90 -18.74
CA ARG A 232 -8.62 -5.63 -18.76
C ARG A 232 -8.81 -6.47 -17.49
N LEU A 233 -7.75 -7.14 -17.03
CA LEU A 233 -7.77 -7.95 -15.81
C LEU A 233 -7.97 -7.07 -14.56
N GLU A 234 -7.31 -5.91 -14.52
CA GLU A 234 -7.49 -4.90 -13.46
C GLU A 234 -8.93 -4.37 -13.42
N GLY A 235 -9.55 -4.14 -14.59
CA GLY A 235 -10.97 -3.78 -14.70
C GLY A 235 -11.90 -4.86 -14.13
N GLN A 236 -11.69 -6.13 -14.49
CA GLN A 236 -12.47 -7.26 -13.96
C GLN A 236 -12.30 -7.41 -12.44
N LYS A 237 -11.08 -7.21 -11.91
CA LYS A 237 -10.79 -7.20 -10.47
C LYS A 237 -11.55 -6.07 -9.76
N ALA A 238 -11.56 -4.87 -10.32
CA ALA A 238 -12.28 -3.72 -9.77
C ALA A 238 -13.81 -3.96 -9.74
N GLU A 239 -14.35 -4.68 -10.73
CA GLU A 239 -15.75 -5.09 -10.79
C GLU A 239 -16.08 -6.32 -9.92
N SER A 240 -15.06 -6.94 -9.30
CA SER A 240 -15.19 -8.18 -8.53
C SER A 240 -15.73 -9.37 -9.35
N ASP A 241 -15.48 -9.41 -10.66
CA ASP A 241 -15.82 -10.55 -11.53
C ASP A 241 -14.73 -11.63 -11.45
N TRP A 242 -14.63 -12.27 -10.28
CA TRP A 242 -13.56 -13.21 -9.96
C TRP A 242 -13.53 -14.44 -10.88
N GLN A 243 -14.69 -14.90 -11.35
CA GLN A 243 -14.80 -16.06 -12.22
C GLN A 243 -14.20 -15.77 -13.60
N ALA A 244 -14.66 -14.68 -14.26
CA ALA A 244 -14.13 -14.32 -15.57
C ALA A 244 -12.65 -13.91 -15.50
N LEU A 245 -12.24 -13.28 -14.39
CA LEU A 245 -10.86 -12.94 -14.11
C LEU A 245 -9.96 -14.18 -14.06
N LEU A 246 -10.33 -15.19 -13.25
CA LEU A 246 -9.55 -16.41 -13.12
C LEU A 246 -9.47 -17.19 -14.44
N GLU A 247 -10.57 -17.30 -15.18
CA GLU A 247 -10.58 -17.95 -16.50
C GLU A 247 -9.62 -17.25 -17.47
N SER A 248 -9.64 -15.91 -17.48
CA SER A 248 -8.75 -15.10 -18.32
C SER A 248 -7.28 -15.28 -17.94
N CYS A 249 -6.94 -15.20 -16.64
CA CYS A 249 -5.59 -15.41 -16.15
C CYS A 249 -5.09 -16.82 -16.46
N SER A 250 -5.90 -17.85 -16.19
CA SER A 250 -5.55 -19.26 -16.44
C SER A 250 -5.29 -19.52 -17.93
N HIS A 251 -6.11 -18.95 -18.81
CA HIS A 251 -5.93 -19.05 -20.25
C HIS A 251 -4.64 -18.37 -20.71
N LEU A 252 -4.36 -17.15 -20.24
CA LEU A 252 -3.14 -16.41 -20.59
C LEU A 252 -1.88 -17.13 -20.09
N LEU A 253 -1.89 -17.62 -18.85
CA LEU A 253 -0.75 -18.31 -18.24
C LEU A 253 -0.45 -19.66 -18.91
N SER A 254 -1.49 -20.37 -19.38
CA SER A 254 -1.33 -21.69 -20.02
C SER A 254 -0.98 -21.62 -21.50
N THR A 255 -1.44 -20.60 -22.22
CA THR A 255 -1.20 -20.47 -23.67
C THR A 255 0.04 -19.64 -23.99
N ILE A 256 0.10 -18.41 -23.48
CA ILE A 256 1.17 -17.44 -23.75
C ILE A 256 2.26 -17.56 -22.68
N GLY A 257 1.84 -17.59 -21.41
CA GLY A 257 2.74 -17.65 -20.26
C GLY A 257 3.57 -18.93 -20.16
N ALA A 258 3.22 -20.01 -20.87
CA ALA A 258 3.97 -21.26 -20.86
C ALA A 258 5.41 -21.09 -21.37
N ASN A 259 5.64 -20.16 -22.30
CA ASN A 259 6.95 -19.88 -22.89
C ASN A 259 7.66 -18.65 -22.28
N VAL A 260 7.00 -17.97 -21.34
CA VAL A 260 7.54 -16.79 -20.66
C VAL A 260 8.07 -17.24 -19.29
N PRO A 261 9.30 -16.88 -18.88
CA PRO A 261 9.81 -17.20 -17.54
C PRO A 261 8.94 -16.64 -16.41
N ASP A 262 8.88 -17.32 -15.26
CA ASP A 262 8.14 -16.84 -14.09
C ASP A 262 8.71 -15.52 -13.54
N ASP A 263 9.99 -15.24 -13.80
CA ASP A 263 10.64 -13.98 -13.42
C ASP A 263 10.17 -12.77 -14.25
N ASN A 264 9.50 -13.00 -15.38
CA ASN A 264 8.95 -11.90 -16.19
C ASN A 264 7.88 -11.13 -15.41
N LEU A 265 7.98 -9.81 -15.39
CA LEU A 265 7.12 -8.91 -14.64
C LEU A 265 5.64 -9.11 -14.93
N TYR A 266 5.27 -9.22 -16.21
CA TYR A 266 3.87 -9.31 -16.61
C TYR A 266 3.29 -10.69 -16.29
N LYS A 267 4.08 -11.76 -16.45
CA LYS A 267 3.65 -13.10 -16.03
C LYS A 267 3.48 -13.19 -14.52
N LEU A 268 4.40 -12.61 -13.75
CA LEU A 268 4.31 -12.54 -12.29
C LEU A 268 3.03 -11.81 -11.85
N ARG A 269 2.74 -10.63 -12.42
CA ARG A 269 1.52 -9.86 -12.11
C ARG A 269 0.25 -10.66 -12.41
N ILE A 270 0.17 -11.34 -13.56
CA ILE A 270 -1.00 -12.17 -13.90
C ILE A 270 -1.12 -13.36 -12.94
N THR A 271 0.01 -13.94 -12.52
CA THR A 271 0.03 -15.04 -11.54
C THR A 271 -0.50 -14.57 -10.17
N ASP A 272 -0.12 -13.38 -9.73
CA ASP A 272 -0.62 -12.78 -8.49
C ASP A 272 -2.13 -12.44 -8.56
N VAL A 273 -2.59 -11.93 -9.70
CA VAL A 273 -4.03 -11.71 -9.95
C VAL A 273 -4.82 -13.04 -9.95
N ALA A 274 -4.24 -14.12 -10.49
CA ALA A 274 -4.86 -15.45 -10.46
C ALA A 274 -4.93 -16.01 -9.03
N LEU A 275 -3.89 -15.77 -8.21
CA LEU A 275 -3.88 -16.08 -6.78
C LEU A 275 -5.05 -15.37 -6.08
N ASP A 276 -5.20 -14.06 -6.27
CA ASP A 276 -6.30 -13.29 -5.67
C ASP A 276 -7.68 -13.83 -6.07
N ALA A 277 -7.89 -14.06 -7.37
CA ALA A 277 -9.16 -14.59 -7.88
C ALA A 277 -9.46 -15.98 -7.30
N SER A 278 -8.45 -16.84 -7.18
CA SER A 278 -8.60 -18.18 -6.59
C SER A 278 -8.97 -18.11 -5.10
N ILE A 279 -8.37 -17.18 -4.34
CA ILE A 279 -8.73 -16.93 -2.93
C ILE A 279 -10.20 -16.48 -2.83
N HIS A 280 -10.63 -15.52 -3.67
CA HIS A 280 -12.00 -15.00 -3.63
C HIS A 280 -13.05 -16.05 -4.03
N LEU A 281 -12.71 -17.00 -4.90
CA LEU A 281 -13.58 -18.11 -5.28
C LEU A 281 -13.51 -19.31 -4.32
N GLY A 282 -12.63 -19.28 -3.32
CA GLY A 282 -12.41 -20.40 -2.39
C GLY A 282 -11.77 -21.63 -3.04
N LEU A 283 -11.02 -21.44 -4.11
CA LEU A 283 -10.26 -22.49 -4.83
C LEU A 283 -8.87 -22.62 -4.22
N TRP A 284 -8.80 -23.16 -3.00
CA TRP A 284 -7.60 -23.12 -2.16
C TRP A 284 -6.40 -23.88 -2.77
N GLU A 285 -6.63 -25.03 -3.39
CA GLU A 285 -5.59 -25.83 -4.03
C GLU A 285 -4.98 -25.15 -5.26
N GLU A 286 -5.76 -24.35 -5.99
CA GLU A 286 -5.23 -23.54 -7.10
C GLU A 286 -4.54 -22.27 -6.58
N ALA A 287 -5.12 -21.63 -5.57
CA ALA A 287 -4.52 -20.45 -4.91
C ALA A 287 -3.11 -20.76 -4.41
N VAL A 288 -2.89 -21.86 -3.69
CA VAL A 288 -1.56 -22.19 -3.16
C VAL A 288 -0.55 -22.45 -4.28
N LYS A 289 -0.96 -23.05 -5.41
CA LYS A 289 -0.07 -23.29 -6.56
C LYS A 289 0.38 -21.98 -7.20
N TYR A 290 -0.52 -21.02 -7.40
CA TYR A 290 -0.14 -19.70 -7.90
C TYR A 290 0.76 -18.98 -6.90
N GLY A 291 0.40 -19.00 -5.62
CA GLY A 291 1.18 -18.38 -4.55
C GLY A 291 2.61 -18.91 -4.48
N GLU A 292 2.80 -20.23 -4.37
CA GLU A 292 4.11 -20.86 -4.28
C GLU A 292 5.02 -20.52 -5.48
N ARG A 293 4.44 -20.36 -6.68
CA ARG A 293 5.18 -19.91 -7.87
C ARG A 293 5.67 -18.47 -7.78
N THR A 294 4.99 -17.61 -7.03
CA THR A 294 5.42 -16.20 -6.86
C THR A 294 6.59 -16.03 -5.90
N LEU A 295 6.76 -16.92 -4.90
CA LEU A 295 7.72 -16.72 -3.80
C LEU A 295 9.18 -16.53 -4.25
N PRO A 296 9.76 -17.37 -5.14
CA PRO A 296 11.15 -17.21 -5.55
C PRO A 296 11.38 -15.85 -6.23
N VAL A 297 10.40 -15.44 -7.03
CA VAL A 297 10.44 -14.21 -7.83
C VAL A 297 10.26 -12.97 -6.94
N TYR A 298 9.33 -13.02 -5.99
CA TYR A 298 9.13 -11.96 -5.01
C TYR A 298 10.40 -11.69 -4.21
N ARG A 299 11.09 -12.73 -3.74
CA ARG A 299 12.37 -12.58 -3.04
C ARG A 299 13.45 -11.90 -3.89
N GLN A 300 13.43 -12.11 -5.20
CA GLN A 300 14.40 -11.54 -6.12
C GLN A 300 14.16 -10.06 -6.42
N TYR A 301 12.89 -9.63 -6.46
CA TYR A 301 12.51 -8.24 -6.72
C TYR A 301 12.33 -7.40 -5.46
N TYR A 302 12.03 -8.04 -4.33
CA TYR A 302 11.93 -7.45 -3.00
C TYR A 302 12.94 -8.10 -2.05
N PRO A 303 14.23 -7.72 -2.12
CA PRO A 303 15.25 -8.28 -1.25
C PRO A 303 14.92 -8.10 0.23
N ASP A 304 15.20 -9.11 1.03
CA ASP A 304 14.92 -9.10 2.46
C ASP A 304 15.75 -8.03 3.19
N PRO A 305 15.17 -7.33 4.19
CA PRO A 305 13.79 -7.43 4.65
C PRO A 305 12.87 -6.42 3.94
N HIS A 306 11.90 -6.90 3.15
CA HIS A 306 10.91 -6.07 2.48
C HIS A 306 9.47 -6.44 2.90
N PRO A 307 8.61 -5.48 3.30
CA PRO A 307 7.30 -5.78 3.85
C PRO A 307 6.39 -6.54 2.87
N VAL A 308 6.42 -6.21 1.57
CA VAL A 308 5.64 -6.92 0.53
C VAL A 308 6.01 -8.41 0.46
N HIS A 309 7.30 -8.75 0.56
CA HIS A 309 7.72 -10.15 0.56
C HIS A 309 7.28 -10.89 1.84
N GLY A 310 7.41 -10.24 3.00
CA GLY A 310 6.94 -10.79 4.27
C GLY A 310 5.44 -11.07 4.29
N VAL A 311 4.63 -10.15 3.73
CA VAL A 311 3.17 -10.32 3.61
C VAL A 311 2.84 -11.42 2.61
N GLN A 312 3.53 -11.51 1.48
CA GLN A 312 3.29 -12.59 0.50
C GLN A 312 3.56 -13.97 1.10
N LEU A 313 4.67 -14.14 1.83
CA LEU A 313 4.96 -15.36 2.59
C LEU A 313 3.83 -15.66 3.59
N MET A 314 3.36 -14.67 4.35
CA MET A 314 2.27 -14.86 5.30
C MET A 314 0.98 -15.32 4.62
N ARG A 315 0.61 -14.74 3.47
CA ARG A 315 -0.58 -15.14 2.68
C ARG A 315 -0.48 -16.61 2.26
N ILE A 316 0.68 -17.04 1.78
CA ILE A 316 0.90 -18.41 1.30
C ILE A 316 0.99 -19.40 2.46
N GLY A 317 1.62 -19.03 3.57
CA GLY A 317 1.62 -19.84 4.79
C GLY A 317 0.21 -20.09 5.31
N LYS A 318 -0.68 -19.08 5.26
CA LYS A 318 -2.11 -19.25 5.61
C LYS A 318 -2.80 -20.27 4.69
N LEU A 319 -2.53 -20.24 3.38
CA LEU A 319 -3.08 -21.21 2.42
C LEU A 319 -2.56 -22.62 2.68
N GLN A 320 -1.25 -22.78 2.91
CA GLN A 320 -0.63 -24.06 3.25
C GLN A 320 -1.21 -24.63 4.55
N HIS A 321 -1.36 -23.79 5.59
CA HIS A 321 -1.95 -24.19 6.87
C HIS A 321 -3.40 -24.66 6.69
N TYR A 322 -4.21 -23.91 5.93
CA TYR A 322 -5.59 -24.27 5.62
C TYR A 322 -5.71 -25.60 4.87
N LEU A 323 -4.76 -25.91 3.99
CA LEU A 323 -4.67 -27.18 3.25
C LEU A 323 -3.99 -28.31 4.03
N GLU A 324 -3.81 -28.15 5.34
CA GLU A 324 -3.18 -29.12 6.25
C GLU A 324 -1.73 -29.48 5.88
N ARG A 325 -1.04 -28.63 5.08
CA ARG A 325 0.40 -28.75 4.80
C ARG A 325 1.22 -28.11 5.92
N ILE A 326 1.14 -28.70 7.12
CA ILE A 326 1.59 -28.06 8.37
C ILE A 326 3.10 -27.76 8.39
N GLU A 327 3.92 -28.68 7.87
CA GLU A 327 5.38 -28.49 7.82
C GLU A 327 5.76 -27.31 6.90
N ASP A 328 5.19 -27.28 5.70
CA ASP A 328 5.40 -26.20 4.72
C ASP A 328 4.93 -24.86 5.28
N ALA A 329 3.74 -24.84 5.90
CA ALA A 329 3.17 -23.64 6.52
C ALA A 329 4.08 -23.09 7.63
N LEU A 330 4.58 -23.97 8.51
CA LEU A 330 5.47 -23.57 9.60
C LEU A 330 6.79 -23.01 9.08
N ASP A 331 7.36 -23.57 8.01
CA ASP A 331 8.58 -23.03 7.40
C ASP A 331 8.32 -21.66 6.77
N THR A 332 7.25 -21.54 5.98
CA THR A 332 6.85 -20.28 5.36
C THR A 332 6.55 -19.19 6.40
N PHE A 333 5.87 -19.51 7.50
CA PHE A 333 5.62 -18.56 8.58
C PHE A 333 6.90 -18.14 9.32
N LYS A 334 7.90 -19.02 9.47
CA LYS A 334 9.19 -18.63 10.05
C LYS A 334 9.91 -17.62 9.15
N GLN A 335 9.89 -17.84 7.83
CA GLN A 335 10.47 -16.89 6.87
C GLN A 335 9.73 -15.54 6.92
N ALA A 336 8.39 -15.56 6.90
CA ALA A 336 7.58 -14.35 7.05
C ALA A 336 7.90 -13.61 8.37
N TYR A 337 7.99 -14.31 9.49
CA TYR A 337 8.26 -13.72 10.80
C TYR A 337 9.61 -13.00 10.86
N GLN A 338 10.67 -13.53 10.23
CA GLN A 338 11.98 -12.87 10.19
C GLN A 338 11.90 -11.49 9.52
N ILE A 339 11.11 -11.36 8.45
CA ILE A 339 10.94 -10.12 7.70
C ILE A 339 9.96 -9.17 8.40
N ILE A 340 8.79 -9.69 8.80
CA ILE A 340 7.72 -8.90 9.43
C ILE A 340 8.14 -8.35 10.79
N LYS A 341 8.91 -9.11 11.58
CA LYS A 341 9.45 -8.61 12.85
C LYS A 341 10.30 -7.35 12.66
N LEU A 342 11.13 -7.29 11.62
CA LEU A 342 11.95 -6.11 11.34
C LEU A 342 11.12 -4.96 10.79
N THR A 343 10.31 -5.25 9.77
CA THR A 343 9.56 -4.24 9.00
C THR A 343 8.35 -3.68 9.75
N HIS A 344 7.68 -4.46 10.60
CA HIS A 344 6.48 -4.06 11.34
C HIS A 344 6.76 -3.90 12.85
N GLY A 345 7.67 -4.71 13.41
CA GLY A 345 8.02 -4.66 14.84
C GLY A 345 7.30 -5.67 15.71
N ASP A 346 7.84 -5.93 16.90
CA ASP A 346 7.35 -6.94 17.85
C ASP A 346 5.89 -6.72 18.30
N SER A 347 5.48 -5.45 18.47
CA SER A 347 4.15 -5.11 18.96
C SER A 347 3.09 -5.00 17.87
N HIS A 348 3.45 -5.17 16.59
CA HIS A 348 2.50 -5.04 15.51
C HIS A 348 1.51 -6.23 15.50
N PRO A 349 0.20 -6.00 15.26
CA PRO A 349 -0.78 -7.08 15.21
C PRO A 349 -0.39 -8.23 14.27
N LEU A 350 0.10 -7.91 13.07
CA LEU A 350 0.56 -8.90 12.09
C LEU A 350 1.70 -9.80 12.62
N THR A 351 2.64 -9.23 13.40
CA THR A 351 3.73 -9.99 14.02
C THR A 351 3.20 -10.96 15.08
N THR A 352 2.18 -10.52 15.83
CA THR A 352 1.50 -11.35 16.84
C THR A 352 0.73 -12.49 16.17
N ASP A 353 0.00 -12.20 15.09
CA ASP A 353 -0.72 -13.21 14.31
C ASP A 353 0.20 -14.28 13.76
N LEU A 354 1.38 -13.90 13.25
CA LEU A 354 2.40 -14.87 12.78
C LEU A 354 2.92 -15.76 13.92
N LEU A 355 3.18 -15.21 15.10
CA LEU A 355 3.59 -16.00 16.26
C LEU A 355 2.52 -17.01 16.65
N MET A 356 1.25 -16.59 16.70
CA MET A 356 0.12 -17.48 16.98
C MET A 356 0.02 -18.58 15.92
N LYS A 357 0.13 -18.25 14.64
CA LYS A 357 0.12 -19.24 13.55
C LYS A 357 1.25 -20.25 13.62
N MET A 358 2.45 -19.82 14.01
CA MET A 358 3.57 -20.73 14.23
C MET A 358 3.35 -21.64 15.45
N GLU A 359 2.71 -21.16 16.51
CA GLU A 359 2.35 -21.97 17.68
C GLU A 359 1.26 -23.00 17.35
N GLU A 360 0.22 -22.60 16.60
CA GLU A 360 -0.81 -23.50 16.08
C GLU A 360 -0.19 -24.66 15.29
N CYS A 361 0.67 -24.36 14.31
CA CYS A 361 1.34 -25.39 13.52
C CYS A 361 2.17 -26.36 14.39
N ARG A 362 2.93 -25.85 15.37
CA ARG A 362 3.72 -26.71 16.28
C ARG A 362 2.82 -27.63 17.11
N ALA A 363 1.73 -27.11 17.65
CA ALA A 363 0.79 -27.89 18.43
C ALA A 363 0.12 -28.99 17.59
N GLU A 364 -0.22 -28.71 16.34
CA GLU A 364 -0.80 -29.68 15.39
C GLU A 364 0.22 -30.78 15.03
N MET A 365 1.48 -30.43 14.77
CA MET A 365 2.55 -31.42 14.51
C MET A 365 2.79 -32.35 15.71
N ASP A 366 2.77 -31.82 16.93
CA ASP A 366 2.92 -32.62 18.16
C ASP A 366 1.74 -33.59 18.34
N GLN A 367 0.52 -33.14 18.02
CA GLN A 367 -0.67 -33.98 18.04
C GLN A 367 -0.60 -35.11 17.00
N GLN A 368 -0.23 -34.80 15.75
CA GLN A 368 -0.06 -35.79 14.68
C GLN A 368 1.02 -36.83 15.06
N SER A 369 2.14 -36.38 15.62
CA SER A 369 3.21 -37.24 16.12
C SER A 369 2.76 -38.16 17.25
N SER A 370 1.97 -37.64 18.19
CA SER A 370 1.38 -38.41 19.30
C SER A 370 0.40 -39.48 18.81
N ILE A 371 -0.45 -39.13 17.84
CA ILE A 371 -1.41 -40.06 17.20
C ILE A 371 -0.66 -41.17 16.45
N ALA A 372 0.35 -40.82 15.65
CA ALA A 372 1.16 -41.80 14.91
C ALA A 372 1.85 -42.81 15.86
N ARG A 373 2.44 -42.33 16.97
CA ARG A 373 3.05 -43.20 18.00
C ARG A 373 2.03 -44.15 18.64
N ARG A 374 0.81 -43.68 18.91
CA ARG A 374 -0.27 -44.52 19.47
C ARG A 374 -0.71 -45.60 18.48
N HIS A 375 -0.78 -45.29 17.18
CA HIS A 375 -1.09 -46.29 16.15
C HIS A 375 0.01 -47.36 16.01
N LEU A 376 1.28 -46.96 16.02
CA LEU A 376 2.42 -47.89 15.99
C LEU A 376 2.50 -48.80 17.23
N SER A 377 2.06 -48.31 18.40
CA SER A 377 1.99 -49.11 19.63
C SER A 377 0.80 -50.08 19.69
N ARG A 378 -0.11 -50.04 18.70
CA ARG A 378 -1.35 -50.85 18.63
C ARG A 378 -1.35 -51.88 17.50
N THR A 379 -0.33 -51.93 16.66
CA THR A 379 -0.12 -53.04 15.72
C THR A 379 0.53 -54.22 16.46
N PRO A 380 -0.12 -55.42 16.45
CA PRO A 380 0.27 -56.57 17.27
C PRO A 380 1.58 -57.25 16.85
#